data_AF-B1ZRG1-F1
#
_entry.id   AF-B1ZRG1-F1
#
_cell.length_a   1.000
_cell.length_b   1.000
_cell.length_c   1.000
_cell.angle_alpha   90.00
_cell.angle_beta   90.00
_cell.angle_gamma   90.00
#
_symmetry.space_group_name_H-M   'P 1'
#
loop_
_entity.id
_entity.type
_entity.pdbx_description
1 polymer ?
#
loop_
_entity_poly.entity_id
_entity_poly.type
_entity_poly.pdbx_seq_one_letter_code
_entity_poly.pdbx_strand_id
1 'polypeptide(L)'
;MIKLCDLNPAAREKLPPGFRDKSGIGVHYVDAFVAPMNTALPDGTRVSCKRKGLRVTLKVGTKKGDGLMRRLEVSRDPVVMLQAALQEAAKAAGVELQLTDTEILLAP
;
A
#
# COMPACT_ATOMS: atom_id res chain seq x y z
N MET A 1 14.22 8.42 7.55
CA MET A 1 13.29 7.83 6.56
C MET A 1 13.73 8.23 5.16
N ILE A 2 13.60 7.32 4.20
CA ILE A 2 14.00 7.51 2.80
C ILE A 2 12.73 7.62 1.97
N LYS A 3 12.70 8.57 1.02
CA LYS A 3 11.59 8.68 0.06
C LYS A 3 11.55 7.43 -0.81
N LEU A 4 10.43 6.71 -0.77
CA LEU A 4 10.19 5.54 -1.60
C LEU A 4 9.63 5.98 -2.97
N CYS A 5 8.50 6.67 -2.96
CA CYS A 5 7.82 7.16 -4.15
C CYS A 5 6.87 8.31 -3.81
N ASP A 6 6.49 9.09 -4.82
CA ASP A 6 5.36 10.00 -4.72
C ASP A 6 4.04 9.21 -4.64
N LEU A 7 3.07 9.75 -3.91
CA LEU A 7 1.71 9.23 -3.95
C LEU A 7 1.11 9.44 -5.32
N ASN A 8 0.35 8.47 -5.79
CA ASN A 8 -0.40 8.57 -7.04
C ASN A 8 -1.74 9.28 -6.79
N PRO A 9 -1.91 10.58 -7.09
CA PRO A 9 -3.18 11.27 -6.88
C PRO A 9 -4.30 10.66 -7.72
N ALA A 10 -3.98 10.15 -8.92
CA ALA A 10 -4.93 9.49 -9.81
C ALA A 10 -5.43 8.14 -9.26
N ALA A 11 -4.83 7.60 -8.18
CA ALA A 11 -5.40 6.45 -7.51
C ALA A 11 -6.79 6.78 -6.93
N ARG A 12 -6.97 7.97 -6.34
CA ARG A 12 -8.25 8.38 -5.72
C ARG A 12 -9.39 8.49 -6.73
N GLU A 13 -9.10 8.83 -7.98
CA GLU A 13 -10.07 8.87 -9.08
C GLU A 13 -10.66 7.49 -9.40
N LYS A 14 -9.99 6.41 -8.98
CA LYS A 14 -10.45 5.02 -9.16
C LYS A 14 -11.35 4.54 -8.03
N LEU A 15 -11.68 5.39 -7.06
CA LEU A 15 -12.71 5.09 -6.06
C LEU A 15 -14.10 5.31 -6.67
N PRO A 16 -15.15 4.66 -6.12
CA PRO A 16 -16.52 4.96 -6.50
C PRO A 16 -16.83 6.46 -6.32
N PRO A 17 -17.60 7.09 -7.24
CA PRO A 17 -18.40 6.47 -8.30
C PRO A 17 -17.66 6.17 -9.62
N GLY A 18 -16.37 6.53 -9.75
CA GLY A 18 -15.61 6.42 -11.00
C GLY A 18 -15.40 4.98 -11.50
N PHE A 19 -15.19 4.04 -10.58
CA PHE A 19 -15.06 2.61 -10.89
C PHE A 19 -15.94 1.76 -9.97
N ARG A 20 -16.78 0.91 -10.58
CA ARG A 20 -17.68 0.02 -9.84
C ARG A 20 -16.92 -1.20 -9.33
N ASP A 21 -16.64 -1.24 -8.03
CA ASP A 21 -16.01 -2.39 -7.39
C ASP A 21 -17.07 -3.31 -6.74
N LYS A 22 -17.17 -4.55 -7.23
CA LYS A 22 -18.07 -5.57 -6.67
C LYS A 22 -17.57 -6.15 -5.35
N SER A 23 -16.27 -6.08 -5.08
CA SER A 23 -15.66 -6.65 -3.87
C SER A 23 -15.79 -5.73 -2.65
N GLY A 24 -15.95 -4.43 -2.88
CA GLY A 24 -16.07 -3.41 -1.84
C GLY A 24 -14.76 -3.17 -1.09
N ILE A 25 -13.61 -3.47 -1.70
CA ILE A 25 -12.27 -3.21 -1.15
C ILE A 25 -11.45 -2.20 -1.98
N GLY A 26 -12.07 -1.61 -3.01
CA GLY A 26 -11.47 -0.62 -3.90
C GLY A 26 -10.32 -1.18 -4.72
N VAL A 27 -10.47 -2.37 -5.34
CA VAL A 27 -9.39 -3.07 -6.06
C VAL A 27 -8.60 -2.15 -7.01
N HIS A 28 -9.29 -1.33 -7.81
CA HIS A 28 -8.65 -0.42 -8.76
C HIS A 28 -7.88 0.72 -8.08
N TYR A 29 -8.40 1.24 -6.97
CA TYR A 29 -7.70 2.22 -6.13
C TYR A 29 -6.44 1.60 -5.54
N VAL A 30 -6.56 0.42 -4.91
CA VAL A 30 -5.44 -0.24 -4.24
C VAL A 30 -4.31 -0.56 -5.22
N ASP A 31 -4.64 -1.17 -6.36
CA ASP A 31 -3.63 -1.54 -7.35
C ASP A 31 -2.92 -0.30 -7.93
N ALA A 32 -3.64 0.81 -8.12
CA ALA A 32 -3.06 2.07 -8.57
C ALA A 32 -2.23 2.78 -7.51
N PHE A 33 -2.59 2.63 -6.23
CA PHE A 33 -1.90 3.21 -5.10
C PHE A 33 -0.55 2.53 -4.83
N VAL A 34 -0.52 1.20 -4.89
CA VAL A 34 0.70 0.43 -4.60
C VAL A 34 1.65 0.32 -5.80
N ALA A 35 1.18 0.63 -7.03
CA ALA A 35 2.00 0.53 -8.23
C ALA A 35 3.33 1.32 -8.15
N PRO A 36 3.36 2.59 -7.71
CA PRO A 36 4.59 3.38 -7.60
C PRO A 36 5.58 2.87 -6.54
N MET A 37 5.10 2.07 -5.56
CA MET A 37 5.96 1.51 -4.51
C MET A 37 6.92 0.43 -5.03
N ASN A 38 6.70 -0.08 -6.25
CA ASN A 38 7.58 -1.06 -6.87
C ASN A 38 8.78 -0.37 -7.51
N THR A 39 9.76 -0.01 -6.68
CA THR A 39 10.96 0.74 -7.08
C THR A 39 12.18 0.31 -6.27
N ALA A 40 13.36 0.82 -6.63
CA ALA A 40 14.58 0.65 -5.85
C ALA A 40 14.85 1.92 -5.02
N LEU A 41 15.28 1.73 -3.79
CA LEU A 41 15.83 2.82 -2.96
C LEU A 41 17.20 3.27 -3.51
N PRO A 42 17.70 4.46 -3.11
CA PRO A 42 19.00 4.98 -3.57
C PRO A 42 20.20 4.09 -3.25
N ASP A 43 20.08 3.23 -2.23
CA ASP A 43 21.10 2.24 -1.85
C ASP A 43 21.05 0.95 -2.69
N GLY A 44 20.12 0.87 -3.66
CA GLY A 44 19.88 -0.31 -4.49
C GLY A 44 18.93 -1.34 -3.88
N THR A 45 18.41 -1.11 -2.68
CA THR A 45 17.44 -2.01 -2.02
C THR A 45 16.14 -2.02 -2.81
N ARG A 46 15.75 -3.20 -3.32
CA ARG A 46 14.49 -3.35 -4.06
C ARG A 46 13.29 -3.36 -3.12
N VAL A 47 12.32 -2.50 -3.40
CA VAL A 47 11.03 -2.45 -2.71
C VAL A 47 9.95 -2.91 -3.67
N SER A 48 9.05 -3.75 -3.18
CA SER A 48 7.87 -4.16 -3.93
C SER A 48 6.66 -4.25 -3.01
N CYS A 49 5.55 -3.66 -3.45
CA CYS A 49 4.26 -3.78 -2.80
C CYS A 49 3.25 -4.29 -3.82
N LYS A 50 2.57 -5.38 -3.48
CA LYS A 50 1.51 -5.93 -4.34
C LYS A 50 0.36 -6.47 -3.53
N ARG A 51 -0.83 -6.38 -4.11
CA ARG A 51 -2.05 -6.98 -3.58
C ARG A 51 -2.30 -8.34 -4.25
N LYS A 52 -2.70 -9.34 -3.49
CA LYS A 52 -3.26 -10.61 -3.98
C LYS A 52 -4.55 -10.92 -3.22
N GLY A 53 -5.70 -10.69 -3.87
CA GLY A 53 -7.00 -10.77 -3.21
C GLY A 53 -7.13 -9.70 -2.13
N LEU A 54 -7.39 -10.10 -0.88
CA LEU A 54 -7.43 -9.22 0.29
C LEU A 54 -6.05 -8.96 0.91
N ARG A 55 -5.01 -9.70 0.52
CA ARG A 55 -3.68 -9.60 1.13
C ARG A 55 -2.84 -8.55 0.43
N VAL A 56 -2.13 -7.74 1.19
CA VAL A 56 -1.09 -6.81 0.72
C VAL A 56 0.25 -7.33 1.20
N THR A 57 1.18 -7.56 0.27
CA THR A 57 2.54 -8.04 0.58
C THR A 57 3.52 -6.91 0.31
N LEU A 58 4.26 -6.50 1.34
CA LEU A 58 5.38 -5.56 1.25
C LEU A 58 6.69 -6.33 1.36
N LYS A 59 7.62 -6.07 0.44
CA LYS A 59 8.98 -6.62 0.48
C LYS A 59 9.98 -5.48 0.31
N VAL A 60 10.98 -5.44 1.17
CA VAL A 60 12.07 -4.46 1.20
C VAL A 60 13.38 -5.23 1.28
N GLY A 61 14.07 -5.39 0.15
CA GLY A 61 15.26 -6.24 0.05
C GLY A 61 14.96 -7.70 0.43
N THR A 62 15.51 -8.15 1.54
CA THR A 62 15.29 -9.49 2.12
C THR A 62 14.12 -9.52 3.11
N LYS A 63 13.68 -8.37 3.62
CA LYS A 63 12.56 -8.23 4.55
C LYS A 63 11.24 -8.37 3.81
N LYS A 64 10.29 -9.11 4.39
CA LYS A 64 8.96 -9.33 3.81
C LYS A 64 7.93 -9.34 4.93
N GLY A 65 6.81 -8.66 4.69
CA GLY A 65 5.65 -8.67 5.56
C GLY A 65 4.36 -8.70 4.75
N ASP A 66 3.32 -9.23 5.39
CA ASP A 66 2.00 -9.38 4.81
C ASP A 66 1.00 -8.67 5.73
N GLY A 67 0.01 -8.00 5.14
CA GLY A 67 -1.12 -7.38 5.83
C GLY A 67 -2.44 -7.72 5.14
N LEU A 68 -3.56 -7.59 5.85
CA LEU A 68 -4.87 -8.00 5.35
C LEU A 68 -5.86 -6.83 5.31
N MET A 69 -6.54 -6.68 4.18
CA MET A 69 -7.63 -5.72 3.99
C MET A 69 -8.88 -6.18 4.74
N ARG A 70 -9.07 -5.73 5.99
CA ARG A 70 -10.15 -6.19 6.87
C ARG A 70 -11.28 -5.18 6.94
N ARG A 71 -12.30 -5.40 6.12
CA ARG A 71 -13.47 -4.52 6.03
C ARG A 71 -14.29 -4.42 7.33
N LEU A 72 -14.41 -5.54 8.05
CA LEU A 72 -15.23 -5.61 9.27
C LEU A 72 -14.51 -5.09 10.51
N GLU A 73 -13.19 -5.24 10.56
CA GLU A 73 -12.39 -4.82 11.72
C GLU A 73 -11.91 -3.37 11.61
N VAL A 74 -11.64 -2.89 10.40
CA VAL A 74 -11.05 -1.55 10.17
C VAL A 74 -12.10 -0.57 9.69
N SER A 75 -12.61 -0.72 8.47
CA SER A 75 -13.62 0.16 7.88
C SER A 75 -14.13 -0.39 6.54
N ARG A 76 -15.27 0.11 6.07
CA ARG A 76 -15.73 -0.10 4.68
C ARG A 76 -15.00 0.79 3.67
N ASP A 77 -14.28 1.80 4.13
CA ASP A 77 -13.50 2.70 3.28
C ASP A 77 -12.22 2.00 2.78
N PRO A 78 -12.05 1.83 1.44
CA PRO A 78 -10.84 1.27 0.86
C PRO A 78 -9.54 1.99 1.22
N VAL A 79 -9.59 3.30 1.44
CA VAL A 79 -8.42 4.10 1.82
C VAL A 79 -7.94 3.68 3.20
N VAL A 80 -8.85 3.64 4.17
CA VAL A 80 -8.56 3.25 5.56
C VAL A 80 -8.13 1.79 5.63
N MET A 81 -8.80 0.89 4.89
CA MET A 81 -8.40 -0.51 4.83
C MET A 81 -6.98 -0.68 4.27
N LEU A 82 -6.62 0.05 3.20
CA LEU A 82 -5.30 -0.04 2.60
C LEU A 82 -4.22 0.47 3.54
N GLN A 83 -4.45 1.61 4.18
CA GLN A 83 -3.51 2.16 5.16
C GLN A 83 -3.27 1.15 6.29
N ALA A 84 -4.32 0.56 6.86
CA ALA A 84 -4.18 -0.46 7.90
C ALA A 84 -3.39 -1.69 7.41
N ALA A 85 -3.69 -2.21 6.22
CA ALA A 85 -2.99 -3.36 5.65
C ALA A 85 -1.51 -3.06 5.35
N LEU A 86 -1.18 -1.85 4.89
CA LEU A 86 0.21 -1.42 4.67
C LEU A 86 0.98 -1.31 5.98
N GLN A 87 0.36 -0.78 7.03
CA GLN A 87 0.98 -0.69 8.35
C GLN A 87 1.22 -2.08 8.96
N GLU A 88 0.27 -3.01 8.82
CA GLU A 88 0.44 -4.40 9.23
C GLU A 88 1.59 -5.07 8.46
N ALA A 89 1.65 -4.88 7.14
CA ALA A 89 2.71 -5.42 6.30
C ALA A 89 4.09 -4.82 6.65
N ALA A 90 4.18 -3.52 6.92
CA ALA A 90 5.40 -2.85 7.34
C ALA A 90 5.90 -3.40 8.68
N LYS A 91 5.02 -3.46 9.68
CA LYS A 91 5.32 -4.05 10.99
C LYS A 91 5.78 -5.50 10.89
N ALA A 92 5.10 -6.32 10.08
CA ALA A 92 5.46 -7.71 9.85
C ALA A 92 6.82 -7.86 9.13
N ALA A 93 7.17 -6.94 8.24
CA ALA A 93 8.48 -6.91 7.59
C ALA A 93 9.60 -6.38 8.51
N GLY A 94 9.26 -5.79 9.66
CA GLY A 94 10.21 -5.11 10.53
C GLY A 94 10.79 -3.86 9.88
N VAL A 95 9.94 -3.10 9.16
CA VAL A 95 10.24 -1.80 8.56
C VAL A 95 9.20 -0.78 9.01
N GLU A 96 9.53 0.49 8.97
CA GLU A 96 8.58 1.57 9.23
C GLU A 96 8.14 2.20 7.91
N LEU A 97 6.84 2.37 7.73
CA LEU A 97 6.26 2.98 6.53
C LEU A 97 5.40 4.17 6.94
N GLN A 98 5.74 5.36 6.45
CA GLN A 98 4.99 6.57 6.71
C GLN A 98 4.38 7.08 5.40
N LEU A 99 3.06 7.24 5.39
CA LEU A 99 2.34 7.88 4.29
C LEU A 99 2.09 9.33 4.67
N THR A 100 2.58 10.26 3.86
CA THR A 100 2.28 11.68 3.97
C THR A 100 1.16 12.05 3.01
N ASP A 101 0.86 13.35 2.85
CA ASP A 101 -0.13 13.80 1.88
C ASP A 101 0.34 13.66 0.42
N THR A 102 1.65 13.64 0.20
CA THR A 102 2.26 13.66 -1.14
C THR A 102 3.20 12.50 -1.43
N GLU A 103 3.73 11.83 -0.42
CA GLU A 103 4.83 10.88 -0.58
C GLU A 103 4.68 9.66 0.35
N ILE A 104 5.34 8.57 -0.03
CA ILE A 104 5.53 7.40 0.82
C ILE A 104 7.01 7.38 1.25
N LEU A 105 7.21 7.37 2.55
CA LEU A 105 8.50 7.28 3.20
C LEU A 105 8.69 5.88 3.82
N LEU A 106 9.92 5.38 3.77
CA LEU A 106 10.29 4.07 4.28
C LEU A 106 11.52 4.18 5.18
N ALA A 107 11.48 3.55 6.36
CA ALA A 107 12.67 3.24 7.15
C ALA A 107 12.87 1.71 7.14
N PRO A 108 13.90 1.22 6.44
CA PRO A 108 14.17 -0.20 6.35
C PRO A 108 14.67 -0.81 7.66
#